data_AF-A0A8C2FNS6-F1
#
_entry.id   AF-A0A8C2FNS6-F1
#
_cell.length_a   1.000
_cell.length_b   1.000
_cell.length_c   1.000
_cell.angle_alpha   90.00
_cell.angle_beta   90.00
_cell.angle_gamma   90.00
#
_symmetry.space_group_name_H-M   'P 1'
#
loop_
_entity.id
_entity.type
_entity.pdbx_description
1 polymer ?
#
loop_
_entity_poly.entity_id
_entity_poly.type
_entity_poly.pdbx_seq_one_letter_code
_entity_poly.pdbx_strand_id
1 'polypeptide(L)'
;PCELQPCTPQWFTTEWRVQTREVRCLTADKQHNAACDLDSKPAHERTCNTIPCSPFEDENCKDRRHNCVTVVQARLCVYSYYKTACCASYSPPEP
;
A
#
# COMPACT_ATOMS: atom_id res chain seq x y z
N PRO A 1 -12.66 47.70 -21.97
CA PRO A 1 -12.47 47.44 -20.53
C PRO A 1 -12.53 45.93 -20.28
N CYS A 2 -11.46 45.34 -19.75
CA CYS A 2 -11.44 43.93 -19.35
C CYS A 2 -11.79 43.87 -17.86
N GLU A 3 -12.93 43.27 -17.51
CA GLU A 3 -13.26 43.01 -16.11
C GLU A 3 -12.67 41.66 -15.71
N LEU A 4 -11.61 41.71 -14.92
CA LEU A 4 -11.04 40.50 -14.32
C LEU A 4 -11.98 40.06 -13.20
N GLN A 5 -12.75 39.01 -13.45
CA GLN A 5 -13.51 38.37 -12.38
C GLN A 5 -12.57 37.80 -11.32
N PRO A 6 -12.96 37.84 -10.03
CA PRO A 6 -12.19 37.19 -8.99
C PRO A 6 -12.10 35.69 -9.24
N CYS A 7 -10.89 35.15 -9.17
CA CYS A 7 -10.64 33.72 -9.38
C CYS A 7 -11.42 32.88 -8.36
N THR A 8 -12.19 31.91 -8.84
CA THR A 8 -12.88 30.94 -7.98
C THR A 8 -11.88 29.95 -7.37
N PRO A 9 -12.15 29.42 -6.17
CA PRO A 9 -11.33 28.37 -5.58
C PRO A 9 -11.36 27.09 -6.42
N GLN A 10 -10.22 26.40 -6.51
CA GLN A 10 -10.05 25.20 -7.32
C GLN A 10 -9.35 24.08 -6.53
N TRP A 11 -9.50 22.84 -6.99
CA TRP A 11 -8.81 21.70 -6.41
C TRP A 11 -7.36 21.62 -6.87
N PHE A 12 -6.44 21.48 -5.92
CA PHE A 12 -5.03 21.26 -6.15
C PHE A 12 -4.62 19.92 -5.55
N THR A 13 -3.74 19.22 -6.26
CA THR A 13 -3.22 17.92 -5.84
C THR A 13 -1.72 17.88 -5.87
N THR A 14 -1.10 17.20 -4.91
CA THR A 14 0.32 16.88 -4.97
C THR A 14 0.57 15.62 -5.80
N GLU A 15 1.85 15.36 -6.07
CA GLU A 15 2.30 14.05 -6.55
C GLU A 15 1.91 12.93 -5.59
N TRP A 16 1.75 11.74 -6.15
CA TRP A 16 1.34 10.55 -5.41
C TRP A 16 2.49 9.99 -4.55
N ARG A 17 2.23 9.79 -3.26
CA ARG A 17 3.12 9.03 -2.37
C ARG A 17 2.57 7.63 -2.18
N VAL A 18 3.10 6.68 -2.96
CA VAL A 18 2.71 5.25 -3.00
C VAL A 18 1.21 5.05 -3.23
N GLN A 19 0.37 5.34 -2.23
CA GLN A 19 -1.08 5.24 -2.28
C GLN A 19 -1.82 6.54 -1.98
N THR A 20 -1.20 7.51 -1.33
CA THR A 20 -1.90 8.71 -0.83
C THR A 20 -1.34 9.95 -1.51
N ARG A 21 -2.21 10.91 -1.84
CA ARG A 21 -1.81 12.26 -2.22
C ARG A 21 -2.62 13.27 -1.45
N GLU A 22 -2.07 14.47 -1.32
CA GLU A 22 -2.80 15.57 -0.75
C GLU A 22 -3.75 16.19 -1.77
N VAL A 23 -4.98 16.49 -1.34
CA VAL A 23 -6.03 17.14 -2.14
C VAL A 23 -6.57 18.32 -1.34
N ARG A 24 -6.34 19.54 -1.82
CA ARG A 24 -6.73 20.78 -1.12
C ARG A 24 -7.54 21.68 -2.05
N CYS A 25 -8.59 22.28 -1.53
CA CYS A 25 -9.32 23.35 -2.22
C CYS A 25 -8.64 24.68 -1.86
N LEU A 26 -8.10 25.38 -2.85
CA LEU A 26 -7.34 26.60 -2.64
C LEU A 26 -7.91 27.77 -3.44
N THR A 27 -7.83 28.99 -2.88
CA THR A 27 -8.06 30.25 -3.60
C THR A 27 -6.84 30.64 -4.43
N ALA A 28 -6.95 31.70 -5.25
CA ALA A 28 -5.80 32.24 -6.01
C ALA A 28 -4.60 32.59 -5.12
N ASP A 29 -4.85 33.02 -3.88
CA ASP A 29 -3.80 33.33 -2.89
C ASP A 29 -3.26 32.09 -2.16
N LYS A 30 -3.57 30.88 -2.65
CA LYS A 30 -3.17 29.59 -2.07
C LYS A 30 -3.69 29.37 -0.65
N GLN A 31 -4.77 30.05 -0.27
CA GLN A 31 -5.43 29.87 1.01
C GLN A 31 -6.47 28.74 0.91
N HIS A 32 -6.60 27.97 1.97
CA HIS A 32 -7.59 26.90 2.05
C HIS A 32 -9.01 27.46 1.98
N ASN A 33 -9.87 26.77 1.25
CA ASN A 33 -11.28 27.12 1.12
C ASN A 33 -12.14 25.84 1.12
N ALA A 34 -13.44 25.99 1.38
CA ALA A 34 -14.42 24.90 1.33
C ALA A 34 -15.42 25.05 0.17
N ALA A 35 -15.35 26.14 -0.60
CA ALA A 35 -16.29 26.44 -1.68
C ALA A 35 -16.00 25.70 -3.01
N CYS A 36 -15.04 24.78 -3.05
CA CYS A 36 -14.85 23.93 -4.23
C CYS A 36 -15.96 22.88 -4.32
N ASP A 37 -16.41 22.61 -5.55
CA ASP A 37 -17.41 21.60 -5.82
C ASP A 37 -16.92 20.19 -5.42
N LEU A 38 -17.74 19.46 -4.67
CA LEU A 38 -17.42 18.13 -4.16
C LEU A 38 -17.47 17.07 -5.25
N ASP A 39 -18.30 17.25 -6.28
CA ASP A 39 -18.40 16.31 -7.41
C ASP A 39 -17.12 16.31 -8.26
N SER A 40 -16.41 17.43 -8.31
CA SER A 40 -15.09 17.54 -8.98
C SER A 40 -13.90 17.18 -8.07
N LYS A 41 -14.13 16.71 -6.84
CA LYS A 41 -13.05 16.44 -5.87
C LYS A 41 -12.15 15.29 -6.36
N PRO A 42 -10.83 15.52 -6.51
CA PRO A 42 -9.89 14.47 -6.90
C PRO A 42 -9.76 13.37 -5.84
N ALA A 43 -9.49 12.14 -6.27
CA ALA A 43 -9.21 11.02 -5.36
C ALA A 43 -8.01 11.30 -4.46
N HIS A 44 -8.17 11.16 -3.15
CA HIS A 44 -7.09 11.30 -2.16
C HIS A 44 -6.22 10.03 -2.07
N GLU A 45 -6.80 8.88 -2.37
CA GLU A 45 -6.14 7.57 -2.24
C GLU A 45 -6.29 6.75 -3.53
N ARG A 46 -5.31 5.87 -3.79
CA ARG A 46 -5.33 4.87 -4.87
C ARG A 46 -5.06 3.47 -4.32
N THR A 47 -5.74 2.48 -4.88
CA THR A 47 -5.45 1.06 -4.61
C THR A 47 -4.07 0.70 -5.18
N CYS A 48 -3.25 0.01 -4.38
CA CYS A 48 -2.03 -0.65 -4.86
C CYS A 48 -2.11 -2.16 -4.58
N ASN A 49 -1.13 -2.92 -5.07
CA ASN A 49 -1.10 -4.39 -4.96
C ASN A 49 -2.35 -5.06 -5.57
N THR A 50 -2.81 -4.54 -6.71
CA THR A 50 -3.91 -5.16 -7.48
C THR A 50 -3.52 -6.48 -8.14
N ILE A 51 -2.21 -6.76 -8.21
CA ILE A 51 -1.69 -8.04 -8.65
C ILE A 51 -1.80 -9.00 -7.45
N PRO A 52 -2.55 -10.10 -7.55
CA PRO A 52 -2.59 -11.07 -6.48
C PRO A 52 -1.17 -11.57 -6.21
N CYS A 53 -0.78 -11.60 -4.95
CA CYS A 53 0.46 -12.26 -4.56
C CYS A 53 0.34 -13.71 -5.03
N SER A 54 1.04 -14.06 -6.11
CA SER A 54 1.07 -15.43 -6.58
C SER A 54 1.64 -16.28 -5.44
N PRO A 55 1.01 -17.41 -5.07
CA PRO A 55 1.74 -18.42 -4.34
C PRO A 55 2.90 -18.81 -5.24
N PHE A 56 4.11 -18.40 -4.88
CA PHE A 56 5.31 -18.94 -5.51
C PHE A 56 5.35 -20.41 -5.08
N GLU A 57 4.90 -21.31 -5.96
CA GLU A 57 5.16 -22.74 -5.82
C GLU A 57 6.63 -22.99 -6.18
N ASP A 58 7.51 -22.50 -5.33
CA ASP A 58 8.91 -22.86 -5.42
C ASP A 58 9.04 -24.28 -4.88
N GLU A 59 9.34 -25.24 -5.75
CA GLU A 59 9.53 -26.65 -5.41
C GLU A 59 10.65 -26.86 -4.36
N ASN A 60 11.57 -25.90 -4.22
CA ASN A 60 12.60 -25.88 -3.20
C ASN A 60 12.12 -25.25 -1.88
N CYS A 61 10.99 -24.54 -1.90
CA CYS A 61 10.27 -24.02 -0.73
C CYS A 61 9.14 -24.95 -0.30
N LYS A 62 9.43 -26.26 -0.20
CA LYS A 62 8.51 -27.24 0.36
C LYS A 62 8.86 -27.54 1.81
N ASP A 63 7.84 -27.47 2.66
CA ASP A 63 7.95 -27.90 4.04
C ASP A 63 8.45 -29.35 4.11
N ARG A 64 9.50 -29.58 4.89
CA ARG A 64 10.08 -30.93 5.08
C ARG A 64 9.12 -31.89 5.77
N ARG A 65 8.05 -31.39 6.41
CA ARG A 65 7.09 -32.18 7.20
C ARG A 65 5.66 -31.73 6.88
N HIS A 66 4.75 -32.70 6.79
CA HIS A 66 3.35 -32.52 6.38
C HIS A 66 2.46 -31.68 7.34
N ASN A 67 3.02 -31.09 8.39
CA ASN A 67 2.31 -30.36 9.43
C ASN A 67 2.93 -29.00 9.77
N CYS A 68 3.89 -28.53 8.97
CA CYS A 68 4.54 -27.24 9.20
C CYS A 68 3.56 -26.06 9.11
N VAL A 69 2.53 -26.15 8.25
CA VAL A 69 1.43 -25.17 8.24
C VAL A 69 0.73 -25.05 9.61
N THR A 70 0.49 -26.17 10.30
CA THR A 70 -0.11 -26.18 11.65
C THR A 70 0.81 -25.53 12.67
N VAL A 71 2.12 -25.74 12.55
CA VAL A 71 3.15 -25.13 13.42
C VAL A 71 3.13 -23.61 13.30
N VAL A 72 3.04 -23.08 12.08
CA VAL A 72 2.95 -21.64 11.82
C VAL A 72 1.63 -21.07 12.34
N GLN A 73 0.50 -21.72 12.03
CA GLN A 73 -0.82 -21.29 12.49
C GLN A 73 -0.95 -21.29 14.03
N ALA A 74 -0.39 -22.29 14.70
CA ALA A 74 -0.34 -22.39 16.15
C ALA A 74 0.77 -21.53 16.79
N ARG A 75 1.52 -20.75 15.99
CA ARG A 75 2.61 -19.84 16.42
C ARG A 75 3.72 -20.56 17.20
N LEU A 76 3.99 -21.82 16.87
CA LEU A 76 4.98 -22.66 17.55
C LEU A 76 6.42 -22.39 17.09
N CYS A 77 6.65 -21.51 16.12
CA CYS A 77 7.98 -21.11 15.64
C CYS A 77 8.85 -20.40 16.70
N VAL A 78 8.28 -20.09 17.88
CA VAL A 78 9.04 -19.62 19.06
C VAL A 78 9.96 -20.71 19.61
N TYR A 79 9.58 -21.98 19.47
CA TYR A 79 10.41 -23.10 19.90
C TYR A 79 11.46 -23.40 18.84
N SER A 80 12.72 -23.49 19.28
CA SER A 80 13.89 -23.73 18.42
C SER A 80 13.72 -24.96 17.52
N TYR A 81 13.12 -26.02 18.04
CA TYR A 81 12.82 -27.24 17.28
C TYR A 81 11.90 -26.97 16.07
N TYR A 82 10.77 -26.29 16.29
CA TYR A 82 9.82 -25.99 15.24
C TYR A 82 10.33 -24.91 14.28
N LYS A 83 11.11 -23.96 14.81
CA LYS A 83 11.74 -22.92 14.01
C LYS A 83 12.64 -23.49 12.91
N THR A 84 13.48 -24.47 13.24
CA THR A 84 14.39 -25.09 12.27
C THR A 84 13.73 -26.18 11.42
N ALA A 85 12.73 -26.87 11.97
CA ALA A 85 12.04 -27.95 11.26
C ALA A 85 11.01 -27.44 10.23
N CYS A 86 10.39 -26.29 10.47
CA CYS A 86 9.19 -25.86 9.74
C CYS A 86 9.06 -24.36 9.47
N CYS A 87 9.86 -23.49 10.10
CA CYS A 87 9.69 -22.03 9.97
C CYS A 87 10.91 -21.29 9.42
N ALA A 88 11.96 -22.03 9.04
CA ALA A 88 13.11 -21.49 8.36
C ALA A 88 12.80 -21.51 6.86
N SER A 89 12.43 -20.35 6.29
CA SER A 89 12.39 -20.17 4.84
C SER A 89 13.78 -20.51 4.29
N TYR A 90 13.89 -21.62 3.56
CA TYR A 90 15.17 -22.17 3.12
C TYR A 90 15.74 -21.26 2.03
N SER A 91 16.69 -20.38 2.37
CA SER A 91 17.59 -19.79 1.37
C SER A 91 18.67 -20.82 1.06
N PRO A 92 18.89 -21.23 -0.20
CA PRO A 92 20.06 -22.04 -0.53
C PRO A 92 21.35 -21.28 -0.15
N PRO A 93 22.43 -21.99 0.20
CA PRO A 93 23.73 -21.35 0.40
C PRO A 93 24.20 -20.78 -0.95
N GLU A 94 24.47 -19.48 -1.01
CA GLU A 94 25.22 -18.87 -2.13
C GLU A 94 26.67 -19.38 -2.14
N PRO A 95 27.28 -19.57 -3.32
CA PRO A 95 28.62 -20.13 -3.48
C PRO A 95 29.75 -19.23 -2.95
#